data_AF-A0A517VYQ9-F1
#
_entry.id   AF-A0A517VYQ9-F1
#
_cell.length_a   1.000
_cell.length_b   1.000
_cell.length_c   1.000
_cell.angle_alpha   90.00
_cell.angle_beta   90.00
_cell.angle_gamma   90.00
#
_symmetry.space_group_name_H-M   'P 1'
#
loop_
_entity.id
_entity.type
_entity.pdbx_description
1 polymer ?
#
loop_
_entity_poly.entity_id
_entity_poly.type
_entity_poly.pdbx_seq_one_letter_code
_entity_poly.pdbx_strand_id
1 'polypeptide(L)'
;MINLTSQGKTKLTREQQIQLVHLVKHLLSLGKHPLEIKRAVTLEFSLSTRSIDRYITRARREMVERLEVPIEQLRAESFFFYVSVINDAKSTQRERLRARERIDKLLGLDKPIQSRGNVWQLNLTPDDIQNMSDEELEAAYQSLLKEANEQERTTPYRIAPTTTS
;
A
#
# COMPACT_ATOMS: atom_id res chain seq x y z
N MET A 1 -6.29 16.18 -35.81
CA MET A 1 -6.82 16.40 -34.44
C MET A 1 -7.27 15.04 -33.90
N ILE A 2 -6.54 14.46 -32.95
CA ILE A 2 -6.87 13.13 -32.39
C ILE A 2 -7.80 13.37 -31.21
N ASN A 3 -9.07 12.99 -31.37
CA ASN A 3 -10.08 13.09 -30.33
C ASN A 3 -9.72 12.16 -29.15
N LEU A 4 -9.25 12.75 -28.05
CA LEU A 4 -9.20 12.13 -26.74
C LEU A 4 -10.63 11.96 -26.23
N THR A 5 -11.30 10.90 -26.70
CA THR A 5 -12.57 10.49 -26.13
C THR A 5 -12.29 10.02 -24.70
N SER A 6 -12.79 10.80 -23.75
CA SER A 6 -12.90 10.44 -22.34
C SER A 6 -13.69 9.13 -22.23
N GLN A 7 -12.99 7.99 -22.24
CA GLN A 7 -13.55 6.66 -22.04
C GLN A 7 -14.26 6.65 -20.67
N GLY A 8 -15.58 6.58 -20.69
CA GLY A 8 -16.40 6.43 -19.49
C GLY A 8 -15.93 5.23 -18.68
N LYS A 9 -16.08 5.27 -17.35
CA LYS A 9 -15.64 4.22 -16.41
C LYS A 9 -16.16 2.84 -16.86
N THR A 10 -15.35 2.07 -17.58
CA THR A 10 -15.74 0.76 -18.09
C THR A 10 -15.85 -0.20 -16.93
N LYS A 11 -17.08 -0.57 -16.57
CA LYS A 11 -17.34 -1.58 -15.55
C LYS A 11 -17.08 -2.96 -16.16
N LEU A 12 -15.98 -3.61 -15.78
CA LEU A 12 -15.68 -4.97 -16.20
C LEU A 12 -16.80 -5.93 -15.81
N THR A 13 -17.14 -6.84 -16.73
CA THR A 13 -18.04 -7.96 -16.43
C THR A 13 -17.37 -8.94 -15.45
N ARG A 14 -18.17 -9.81 -14.83
CA ARG A 14 -17.64 -10.82 -13.89
C ARG A 14 -16.63 -11.76 -14.56
N GLU A 15 -16.89 -12.16 -15.79
CA GLU A 15 -15.99 -13.01 -16.58
C GLU A 15 -14.66 -12.31 -16.88
N GLN A 16 -14.71 -11.04 -17.32
CA GLN A 16 -13.51 -10.23 -17.56
C GLN A 16 -12.68 -10.05 -16.29
N GLN A 17 -13.33 -9.88 -15.13
CA GLN A 17 -12.63 -9.82 -13.85
C GLN A 17 -11.90 -11.13 -13.51
N ILE A 18 -12.52 -12.28 -13.80
CA ILE A 18 -11.89 -13.59 -13.60
C ILE A 18 -10.69 -13.76 -14.53
N GLN A 19 -10.86 -13.45 -15.82
CA GLN A 19 -9.78 -13.50 -16.81
C GLN A 19 -8.62 -12.58 -16.42
N LEU A 20 -8.92 -11.37 -15.96
CA LEU A 20 -7.92 -10.42 -15.49
C LEU A 20 -7.13 -10.97 -14.30
N VAL A 21 -7.80 -11.56 -13.31
CA VAL A 21 -7.11 -12.17 -12.16
C VAL A 21 -6.22 -13.33 -12.62
N HIS A 22 -6.67 -14.17 -13.56
CA HIS A 22 -5.87 -15.25 -14.12
C HIS A 22 -4.63 -14.73 -14.87
N LEU A 23 -4.79 -13.72 -15.72
CA LEU A 23 -3.69 -13.06 -16.41
C LEU A 23 -2.66 -12.50 -15.42
N VAL A 24 -3.13 -11.79 -14.38
CA VAL A 24 -2.25 -11.21 -13.37
C VAL A 24 -1.49 -12.31 -12.60
N LYS A 25 -2.14 -13.41 -12.23
CA LYS A 25 -1.46 -14.57 -11.62
C LYS A 25 -0.38 -15.14 -12.54
N HIS A 26 -0.70 -15.30 -13.82
CA HIS A 26 0.26 -15.79 -14.80
C HIS A 26 1.48 -14.87 -14.91
N LEU A 27 1.28 -13.55 -15.04
CA LEU A 27 2.38 -12.59 -15.09
C LEU A 27 3.22 -12.57 -13.80
N LEU A 28 2.57 -12.72 -12.63
CA LEU A 28 3.28 -12.85 -11.35
C LEU A 28 4.12 -14.13 -11.29
N SER A 29 3.61 -15.25 -11.79
CA SER A 29 4.36 -16.52 -11.84
C SER A 29 5.58 -16.45 -12.76
N LEU A 30 5.53 -15.62 -13.80
CA LEU A 30 6.67 -15.30 -14.67
C LEU A 30 7.66 -14.31 -14.05
N GLY A 31 7.45 -13.88 -12.80
CA GLY A 31 8.32 -12.94 -12.10
C GLY A 31 8.23 -11.50 -12.62
N LYS A 32 7.18 -11.13 -13.36
CA LYS A 32 7.03 -9.77 -13.91
C LYS A 32 6.88 -8.73 -12.79
N HIS A 33 7.51 -7.57 -12.99
CA HIS A 33 7.43 -6.49 -12.01
C HIS A 33 6.02 -5.88 -12.00
N PRO A 34 5.47 -5.43 -10.84
CA PRO A 34 4.13 -4.85 -10.77
C PRO A 34 3.89 -3.68 -11.75
N LEU A 35 4.93 -2.89 -12.04
CA LEU A 35 4.84 -1.82 -13.05
C LEU A 35 4.61 -2.36 -14.47
N GLU A 36 5.27 -3.47 -14.82
CA GLU A 36 5.10 -4.13 -16.12
C GLU A 36 3.70 -4.74 -16.23
N ILE A 37 3.24 -5.40 -15.16
CA ILE A 37 1.88 -5.94 -15.07
C ILE A 37 0.84 -4.83 -15.28
N LYS A 38 1.01 -3.70 -14.59
CA LYS A 38 0.12 -2.54 -14.74
C LYS A 38 0.10 -2.03 -16.17
N ARG A 39 1.27 -1.91 -16.82
CA ARG A 39 1.36 -1.48 -18.23
C ARG A 39 0.62 -2.44 -19.16
N ALA A 40 0.89 -3.74 -19.06
CA ALA A 40 0.23 -4.75 -19.88
C ALA A 40 -1.30 -4.74 -19.70
N VAL A 41 -1.77 -4.74 -18.46
CA VAL A 41 -3.21 -4.76 -18.15
C VAL A 41 -3.90 -3.46 -18.57
N THR A 42 -3.22 -2.30 -18.47
CA THR A 42 -3.79 -1.02 -18.91
C THR A 42 -4.04 -1.03 -20.41
N LEU A 43 -3.13 -1.63 -21.20
CA LEU A 43 -3.26 -1.72 -22.66
C LEU A 43 -4.42 -2.63 -23.08
N GLU A 44 -4.63 -3.74 -22.37
CA GLU A 44 -5.63 -4.74 -22.74
C GLU A 44 -7.04 -4.43 -22.21
N PHE A 45 -7.15 -3.88 -20.99
CA PHE A 45 -8.43 -3.68 -20.31
C PHE A 45 -8.82 -2.21 -20.09
N SER A 46 -7.98 -1.25 -20.52
CA SER A 46 -8.21 0.20 -20.37
C SER A 46 -8.49 0.64 -18.92
N LEU A 47 -7.83 0.01 -17.95
CA LEU A 47 -8.01 0.28 -16.53
C LEU A 47 -6.97 1.24 -15.98
N SER A 48 -7.36 2.03 -14.97
CA SER A 48 -6.41 2.82 -14.20
C SER A 48 -5.49 1.92 -13.36
N THR A 49 -4.23 2.33 -13.23
CA THR A 49 -3.21 1.63 -12.43
C THR A 49 -3.65 1.34 -11.00
N ARG A 50 -4.36 2.28 -10.37
CA ARG A 50 -4.94 2.13 -9.02
C ARG A 50 -6.02 1.06 -8.95
N SER A 51 -6.78 0.85 -10.03
CA SER A 51 -7.76 -0.22 -10.09
C SER A 51 -7.08 -1.59 -10.24
N ILE A 52 -6.00 -1.64 -11.01
CA ILE A 52 -5.20 -2.85 -11.24
C ILE A 52 -4.55 -3.35 -9.95
N ASP A 53 -4.14 -2.45 -9.04
CA ASP A 53 -3.57 -2.82 -7.74
C ASP A 53 -4.46 -3.77 -6.94
N ARG A 54 -5.79 -3.58 -6.96
CA ARG A 54 -6.73 -4.46 -6.29
C ARG A 54 -6.69 -5.88 -6.85
N TYR A 55 -6.57 -6.03 -8.17
CA TYR A 55 -6.47 -7.33 -8.82
C TYR A 55 -5.13 -8.00 -8.57
N ILE A 56 -4.03 -7.24 -8.48
CA ILE A 56 -2.71 -7.76 -8.07
C ILE A 56 -2.77 -8.30 -6.64
N THR A 57 -3.31 -7.53 -5.70
CA THR A 57 -3.46 -7.97 -4.30
C THR A 57 -4.33 -9.22 -4.21
N ARG A 58 -5.48 -9.24 -4.91
CA ARG A 58 -6.36 -10.41 -4.96
C ARG A 58 -5.66 -11.63 -5.56
N ALA A 59 -4.96 -11.48 -6.68
CA ALA A 59 -4.23 -12.55 -7.33
C ALA A 59 -3.17 -13.16 -6.41
N ARG A 60 -2.39 -12.32 -5.71
CA ARG A 60 -1.39 -12.77 -4.72
C ARG A 60 -2.05 -13.55 -3.59
N ARG A 61 -3.14 -13.04 -3.03
CA ARG A 61 -3.88 -13.73 -1.97
C ARG A 61 -4.35 -15.11 -2.43
N GLU A 62 -4.99 -15.19 -3.59
CA GLU A 62 -5.45 -16.47 -4.16
C GLU A 62 -4.29 -17.41 -4.54
N MET A 63 -3.10 -16.89 -4.83
CA MET A 63 -1.91 -17.73 -5.04
C MET A 63 -1.41 -18.32 -3.71
N VAL A 64 -1.37 -17.52 -2.64
CA VAL A 64 -0.98 -17.98 -1.31
C VAL A 64 -1.98 -18.98 -0.75
N GLU A 65 -3.29 -18.72 -0.88
CA GLU A 65 -4.36 -19.63 -0.43
C GLU A 65 -4.29 -21.01 -1.10
N ARG A 66 -3.74 -21.09 -2.31
CA ARG A 66 -3.53 -22.37 -3.02
C ARG A 66 -2.28 -23.11 -2.56
N LEU A 67 -1.35 -22.44 -1.89
CA LEU A 67 -0.21 -23.12 -1.29
C LEU A 67 -0.73 -23.81 -0.03
N GLU A 68 -0.79 -25.13 -0.04
CA GLU A 68 -1.08 -25.96 1.14
C GLU A 68 0.13 -26.00 2.10
N VAL A 69 0.92 -24.93 2.12
CA VAL A 69 2.17 -24.81 2.88
C VAL A 69 1.93 -23.81 4.01
N PRO A 70 2.29 -24.17 5.27
CA PRO A 70 2.21 -23.24 6.39
C PRO A 70 2.98 -21.94 6.11
N ILE A 71 2.40 -20.80 6.50
CA ILE A 71 3.03 -19.47 6.31
C ILE A 71 4.41 -19.40 6.94
N GLU A 72 4.61 -20.07 8.07
CA GLU A 72 5.90 -20.16 8.78
C GLU A 72 6.97 -20.83 7.93
N GLN A 73 6.62 -21.89 7.22
CA GLN A 73 7.51 -22.58 6.29
C GLN A 73 7.87 -21.66 5.11
N LEU A 74 6.89 -20.96 4.53
CA LEU A 74 7.14 -19.99 3.46
C LEU A 74 8.09 -18.85 3.90
N ARG A 75 7.97 -18.41 5.16
CA ARG A 75 8.89 -17.42 5.75
C ARG A 75 10.30 -17.99 5.91
N ALA A 76 10.44 -19.22 6.39
CA ALA A 76 11.73 -19.90 6.52
C ALA A 76 12.42 -20.07 5.16
N GLU A 77 11.69 -20.55 4.15
CA GLU A 77 12.19 -20.68 2.77
C GLU A 77 12.64 -19.34 2.20
N SER A 78 11.84 -18.29 2.40
CA SER A 78 12.20 -16.93 1.98
C SER A 78 13.45 -16.43 2.68
N PHE A 79 13.60 -16.69 3.98
CA PHE A 79 14.79 -16.33 4.74
C PHE A 79 16.05 -16.99 4.16
N PHE A 80 16.03 -18.31 3.96
CA PHE A 80 17.17 -19.02 3.40
C PHE A 80 17.52 -18.59 1.97
N PHE A 81 16.51 -18.30 1.14
CA PHE A 81 16.71 -17.73 -0.17
C PHE A 81 17.48 -16.40 -0.09
N TYR A 82 17.04 -15.45 0.73
CA TYR A 82 17.74 -14.16 0.84
C TYR A 82 19.14 -14.29 1.45
N VAL A 83 19.36 -15.22 2.38
CA VAL A 83 20.70 -15.53 2.89
C VAL A 83 21.61 -16.04 1.76
N SER A 84 21.10 -16.90 0.87
CA SER A 84 21.87 -17.37 -0.29
C SER A 84 22.26 -16.24 -1.25
N VAL A 85 21.39 -15.26 -1.48
CA VAL A 85 21.68 -14.07 -2.30
C VAL A 85 22.76 -13.20 -1.65
N ILE A 86 22.77 -13.08 -0.32
CA ILE A 86 23.79 -12.31 0.41
C ILE A 86 25.17 -12.97 0.29
N ASN A 87 25.21 -14.31 0.37
CA ASN A 87 26.44 -15.09 0.37
C ASN A 87 26.98 -15.38 -1.04
N ASP A 88 26.17 -15.21 -2.07
CA ASP A 88 26.61 -15.41 -3.45
C ASP A 88 27.55 -14.29 -3.92
N ALA A 89 28.76 -14.68 -4.32
CA ALA A 89 29.78 -13.76 -4.80
C ALA A 89 29.41 -13.08 -6.13
N LYS A 90 28.51 -13.70 -6.92
CA LYS A 90 28.05 -13.13 -8.21
C LYS A 90 26.94 -12.10 -8.02
N SER A 91 26.32 -12.06 -6.85
CA SER A 91 25.24 -11.12 -6.55
C SER A 91 25.76 -9.69 -6.48
N THR A 92 25.08 -8.79 -7.19
CA THR A 92 25.42 -7.36 -7.18
C THR A 92 25.23 -6.80 -5.77
N GLN A 93 25.95 -5.72 -5.46
CA GLN A 93 25.80 -5.04 -4.17
C GLN A 93 24.34 -4.61 -3.91
N ARG A 94 23.64 -4.17 -4.96
CA ARG A 94 22.24 -3.77 -4.88
C ARG A 94 21.32 -4.94 -4.51
N GLU A 95 21.54 -6.12 -5.09
CA GLU A 95 20.77 -7.32 -4.76
C GLU A 95 21.02 -7.76 -3.31
N ARG A 96 22.28 -7.72 -2.86
CA ARG A 96 22.63 -8.03 -1.47
C ARG A 96 21.97 -7.08 -0.47
N LEU A 97 21.97 -5.77 -0.76
CA LEU A 97 21.25 -4.78 0.06
C LEU A 97 19.74 -5.04 0.09
N ARG A 98 19.12 -5.32 -1.07
CA ARG A 98 17.70 -5.66 -1.14
C ARG A 98 17.36 -6.94 -0.38
N ALA A 99 18.21 -7.97 -0.47
CA ALA A 99 18.03 -9.20 0.27
C ALA A 99 18.09 -8.94 1.79
N ARG A 100 19.03 -8.09 2.23
CA ARG A 100 19.12 -7.69 3.64
C ARG A 100 17.87 -6.95 4.12
N GLU A 101 17.41 -5.95 3.38
CA GLU A 101 16.15 -5.23 3.68
C GLU A 101 14.94 -6.19 3.77
N ARG A 102 14.94 -7.28 2.99
CA ARG A 102 13.86 -8.28 3.03
C ARG A 102 13.95 -9.17 4.27
N ILE A 103 15.15 -9.55 4.67
CA ILE A 103 15.37 -10.28 5.93
C ILE A 103 14.94 -9.43 7.12
N ASP A 104 15.33 -8.15 7.16
CA ASP A 104 14.95 -7.24 8.25
C ASP A 104 13.42 -7.10 8.36
N LYS A 105 12.71 -7.05 7.22
CA LYS A 105 11.23 -7.11 7.18
C LYS A 105 10.64 -8.43 7.66
N LEU A 106 11.24 -9.56 7.27
CA LEU A 106 10.78 -10.89 7.70
C LEU A 106 10.94 -11.08 9.21
N LEU A 107 12.01 -10.52 9.79
CA LEU A 107 12.34 -10.61 11.21
C LEU A 107 11.71 -9.48 12.04
N GLY A 108 11.04 -8.50 11.42
CA GLY A 108 10.45 -7.36 12.11
C GLY A 108 11.48 -6.40 12.72
N LEU A 109 12.69 -6.35 12.17
CA LEU A 109 13.76 -5.44 12.60
C LEU A 109 13.62 -4.02 12.01
N ASP A 110 12.80 -3.90 10.97
CA ASP A 110 12.46 -2.60 10.39
C ASP A 110 11.74 -1.72 11.42
N LYS A 111 12.16 -0.45 11.51
CA LYS A 111 11.42 0.53 12.31
C LYS A 111 9.96 0.54 11.84
N PRO A 112 8.97 0.56 12.75
CA PRO A 112 7.59 0.72 12.35
C PRO A 112 7.51 1.97 11.47
N ILE A 113 7.01 1.81 10.24
CA ILE A 113 6.61 2.95 9.44
C ILE A 113 5.60 3.65 10.33
N GLN A 114 5.95 4.82 10.85
CA GLN A 114 4.97 5.65 11.51
C GLN A 114 3.94 5.98 10.45
N SER A 115 2.86 5.17 10.44
CA SER A 115 1.59 5.64 9.95
C SER A 115 1.42 6.98 10.64
N ARG A 116 1.32 8.05 9.85
CA ARG A 116 0.73 9.27 10.36
C ARG A 116 -0.64 8.83 10.84
N GLY A 117 -0.74 8.48 12.11
CA GLY A 117 -1.97 8.04 12.73
C GLY A 117 -2.99 9.10 12.40
N ASN A 118 -4.19 8.70 12.02
CA ASN A 118 -5.28 9.66 11.98
C ASN A 118 -5.31 10.32 13.36
N VAL A 119 -5.05 11.62 13.38
CA VAL A 119 -4.75 12.47 14.56
C VAL A 119 -5.95 12.58 15.51
N TRP A 120 -7.04 11.88 15.24
CA TRP A 120 -8.20 11.79 16.11
C TRP A 120 -7.88 10.82 17.27
N GLN A 121 -6.99 11.25 18.18
CA GLN A 121 -6.51 10.48 19.34
C GLN A 121 -7.55 10.33 20.46
N LEU A 122 -8.65 11.05 20.34
CA LEU A 122 -9.86 10.77 21.06
C LEU A 122 -10.46 9.52 20.40
N ASN A 123 -10.14 8.32 20.91
CA ASN A 123 -10.79 7.05 20.56
C ASN A 123 -12.28 7.05 20.97
N LEU A 124 -12.99 8.15 20.77
CA LEU A 124 -14.40 8.29 21.04
C LEU A 124 -15.17 7.58 19.93
N THR A 125 -15.94 6.58 20.34
CA THR A 125 -16.93 5.96 19.49
C THR A 125 -18.12 6.89 19.32
N PRO A 126 -18.95 6.71 18.26
CA PRO A 126 -20.20 7.45 18.12
C PRO A 126 -21.10 7.35 19.36
N ASP A 127 -21.06 6.24 20.08
CA ASP A 127 -21.82 6.02 21.32
C ASP A 127 -21.26 6.84 22.48
N ASP A 128 -19.93 6.99 22.57
CA ASP A 128 -19.30 7.87 23.57
C ASP A 128 -19.73 9.32 23.34
N ILE A 129 -19.73 9.78 22.09
CA ILE A 129 -20.14 11.15 21.73
C ILE A 129 -21.61 11.42 22.08
N GLN A 130 -22.49 10.42 21.91
CA GLN A 130 -23.92 10.57 22.24
C GLN A 130 -24.20 10.59 23.74
N ASN A 131 -23.32 9.97 24.55
CA ASN A 131 -23.49 9.88 26.00
C ASN A 131 -22.75 10.99 26.77
N MET A 132 -21.98 11.82 26.07
CA MET A 132 -21.31 12.98 26.68
C MET A 132 -22.30 14.09 27.00
N SER A 133 -22.04 14.77 28.11
CA SER A 133 -22.67 16.06 28.35
C SER A 133 -22.17 17.11 27.36
N ASP A 134 -22.96 18.17 27.15
CA ASP A 134 -22.58 19.30 26.28
C ASP A 134 -21.22 19.91 26.69
N GLU A 135 -20.95 19.97 28.00
CA GLU A 135 -19.70 20.50 28.56
C GLU A 135 -18.48 19.60 28.23
N GLU A 136 -18.65 18.29 28.35
CA GLU A 136 -17.59 17.33 28.01
C GLU A 136 -17.31 17.32 26.50
N LEU A 137 -18.35 17.46 25.69
CA LEU A 137 -18.25 17.52 24.24
C LEU A 137 -17.48 18.77 23.80
N GLU A 138 -17.78 19.91 24.42
CA GLU A 138 -17.10 21.17 24.14
C GLU A 138 -15.62 21.15 24.60
N ALA A 139 -15.33 20.56 25.75
CA ALA A 139 -13.95 20.37 26.21
C ALA A 139 -13.13 19.49 25.25
N ALA A 140 -13.72 18.39 24.77
CA ALA A 140 -13.11 17.52 23.77
C ALA A 140 -12.86 18.27 22.45
N TYR A 141 -13.84 19.06 21.98
CA TYR A 141 -13.71 19.90 20.79
C TYR A 141 -12.57 20.93 20.92
N GLN A 142 -12.48 21.63 22.05
CA GLN A 142 -11.42 22.60 22.30
C GLN A 142 -10.03 21.95 22.37
N SER A 143 -9.93 20.76 22.96
CA SER A 143 -8.67 20.01 23.00
C SER A 143 -8.16 19.65 21.60
N LEU A 144 -9.07 19.23 20.70
CA LEU A 144 -8.75 18.92 19.31
C LEU A 144 -8.30 20.16 18.52
N LEU A 145 -8.99 21.29 18.70
CA LEU A 145 -8.60 22.55 18.05
C LEU A 145 -7.22 23.02 18.51
N LYS A 146 -6.88 22.84 19.79
CA LYS A 146 -5.57 23.20 20.33
C LYS A 146 -4.46 22.31 19.75
N GLU A 147 -4.69 20.99 19.72
CA GLU A 147 -3.72 20.03 19.15
C GLU A 147 -3.49 20.27 17.65
N ALA A 148 -4.56 20.51 16.87
CA ALA A 148 -4.45 20.84 15.45
C ALA A 148 -3.60 22.10 15.21
N ASN A 149 -3.80 23.15 16.02
CA ASN A 149 -3.01 24.38 15.95
C ASN A 149 -1.55 24.19 16.38
N GLU A 150 -1.26 23.32 17.35
CA GLU A 150 0.11 23.00 17.78
C GLU A 150 0.86 22.16 16.73
N GLN A 151 0.16 21.29 16.00
CA GLN A 151 0.74 20.55 14.88
C GLN A 151 1.08 21.45 13.69
N GLU A 152 0.23 22.44 13.37
CA GLU A 152 0.55 23.44 12.34
C GLU A 152 1.80 24.27 12.68
N ARG A 153 2.07 24.52 13.98
CA ARG A 153 3.24 25.26 14.45
C ARG A 153 4.53 24.43 14.43
N THR A 154 4.43 23.11 14.54
CA THR A 154 5.60 22.21 14.63
C THR A 154 6.03 21.62 13.28
N THR A 155 5.27 21.85 12.20
CA THR A 155 5.71 21.52 10.83
C THR A 155 6.71 22.57 10.29
N PRO A 156 8.00 22.21 10.03
CA PRO A 156 9.04 23.19 9.67
C PRO A 156 9.00 23.70 8.22
N TYR A 157 7.97 23.36 7.43
CA TYR A 157 7.86 23.80 6.04
C TYR A 157 6.46 24.33 5.73
N ARG A 158 6.24 25.61 6.00
CA ARG A 158 5.22 26.41 5.32
C ARG A 158 5.88 27.12 4.17
N ILE A 159 5.75 26.60 2.95
CA ILE A 159 6.14 27.32 1.74
C ILE A 159 5.25 28.57 1.69
N ALA A 160 5.85 29.75 1.85
CA ALA A 160 5.13 31.01 1.76
C ALA A 160 4.45 31.11 0.39
N PRO A 161 3.22 31.66 0.30
CA PRO A 161 2.63 31.94 -1.00
C PRO A 161 3.52 32.95 -1.70
N THR A 162 4.14 32.53 -2.82
CA THR A 162 4.90 33.45 -3.67
C THR A 162 3.93 34.49 -4.20
N THR A 163 4.00 35.70 -3.64
CA THR A 163 3.41 36.89 -4.24
C THR A 163 4.12 37.14 -5.56
N THR A 164 3.54 36.67 -6.65
CA THR A 164 3.95 37.08 -8.00
C THR A 164 3.50 38.53 -8.18
N SER A 165 4.46 39.45 -8.17
CA SER A 165 4.30 40.83 -8.64
C SER A 165 4.38 40.87 -10.16
#